data_AF-A0A842NSG3-F1
#
_entry.id   AF-A0A842NSG3-F1
#
_cell.length_a   1.000
_cell.length_b   1.000
_cell.length_c   1.000
_cell.angle_alpha   90.00
_cell.angle_beta   90.00
_cell.angle_gamma   90.00
#
_symmetry.space_group_name_H-M   'P 1'
#
loop_
_entity.id
_entity.type
_entity.pdbx_description
1 polymer ?
#
loop_
_entity_poly.entity_id
_entity_poly.type
_entity_poly.pdbx_seq_one_letter_code
_entity_poly.pdbx_strand_id
1 'polypeptide(L)'
;MRYLADKVFVHHWPKDSPIWPDSLQQKLDVLINKNSNKKEIIIDSDIIQIQNFKFFSLQKIGISVPFFKEECTMIFESQFEDVFAHVHITMRNDDFIDIFNQLISWKNSINS
;
A
#
# COMPACT_ATOMS: atom_id res chain seq x y z
N MET A 1 -3.41 12.61 -2.36
CA MET A 1 -4.47 11.87 -3.09
C MET A 1 -5.22 10.99 -2.09
N ARG A 2 -6.51 10.69 -2.33
CA ARG A 2 -7.32 9.82 -1.47
C ARG A 2 -8.07 8.76 -2.28
N TYR A 3 -8.02 7.52 -1.83
CA TYR A 3 -8.65 6.37 -2.50
C TYR A 3 -9.35 5.44 -1.49
N LEU A 4 -10.26 4.62 -2.00
CA LEU A 4 -10.79 3.47 -1.27
C LEU A 4 -10.25 2.20 -1.92
N ALA A 5 -9.45 1.43 -1.17
CA ALA A 5 -8.90 0.16 -1.63
C ALA A 5 -9.80 -1.01 -1.23
N ASP A 6 -10.03 -1.91 -2.18
CA ASP A 6 -10.80 -3.14 -1.97
C ASP A 6 -9.99 -4.20 -1.23
N LYS A 7 -8.68 -4.23 -1.46
CA LYS A 7 -7.78 -5.16 -0.79
C LYS A 7 -6.48 -4.47 -0.42
N VAL A 8 -6.03 -4.72 0.81
CA VAL A 8 -4.72 -4.32 1.27
C VAL A 8 -4.07 -5.52 1.94
N PHE A 9 -2.78 -5.73 1.68
CA PHE A 9 -1.99 -6.77 2.33
C PHE A 9 -0.64 -6.19 2.76
N VAL A 10 -0.32 -6.30 4.04
CA VAL A 10 0.91 -5.82 4.67
C VAL A 10 1.59 -7.01 5.33
N HIS A 11 2.86 -7.22 4.99
CA HIS A 11 3.64 -8.31 5.58
C HIS A 11 5.11 -7.94 5.72
N HIS A 12 5.79 -8.72 6.56
CA HIS A 12 7.23 -8.62 6.79
C HIS A 12 8.01 -8.82 5.49
N TRP A 13 8.95 -7.90 5.24
CA TRP A 13 9.94 -7.94 4.18
C TRP A 13 10.97 -6.81 4.41
N PRO A 14 12.25 -6.98 4.00
CA PRO A 14 12.85 -8.17 3.41
C PRO A 14 13.07 -9.29 4.44
N LYS A 15 13.25 -10.53 3.99
CA LYS A 15 13.32 -11.72 4.86
C LYS A 15 14.44 -11.66 5.90
N ASP A 16 15.49 -10.91 5.63
CA ASP A 16 16.67 -10.68 6.46
C ASP A 16 16.55 -9.47 7.40
N SER A 17 15.45 -8.72 7.33
CA SER A 17 15.16 -7.62 8.26
C SER A 17 14.62 -8.13 9.61
N PRO A 18 14.64 -7.31 10.68
CA PRO A 18 14.09 -7.68 11.98
C PRO A 18 12.69 -8.29 11.87
N ILE A 19 12.51 -9.46 12.49
CA ILE A 19 11.24 -10.19 12.49
C ILE A 19 10.22 -9.35 13.26
N TRP A 20 9.02 -9.24 12.70
CA TRP A 20 7.92 -8.58 13.38
C TRP A 20 7.51 -9.35 14.63
N PRO A 21 7.15 -8.67 15.72
CA PRO A 21 6.43 -9.32 16.82
C PRO A 21 5.15 -9.98 16.31
N ASP A 22 4.82 -11.18 16.80
CA ASP A 22 3.57 -11.87 16.42
C ASP A 22 2.33 -11.00 16.65
N SER A 23 2.34 -10.18 17.71
CA SER A 23 1.27 -9.23 18.02
C SER A 23 1.07 -8.17 16.93
N LEU A 24 2.14 -7.75 16.25
CA LEU A 24 2.08 -6.78 15.16
C LEU A 24 1.41 -7.39 13.92
N GLN A 25 1.84 -8.59 13.53
CA GLN A 25 1.23 -9.31 12.40
C GLN A 25 -0.24 -9.61 12.69
N GLN A 26 -0.60 -10.03 13.90
CA GLN A 26 -1.99 -10.26 14.30
C GLN A 26 -2.84 -8.98 14.24
N LYS A 27 -2.30 -7.85 14.70
CA LYS A 27 -2.97 -6.54 14.63
C LYS A 27 -3.25 -6.15 13.17
N LEU A 28 -2.26 -6.26 12.30
CA LEU A 28 -2.41 -5.98 10.87
C LEU A 28 -3.34 -6.98 10.19
N ASP A 29 -3.32 -8.23 10.60
CA ASP A 29 -4.23 -9.25 10.08
C ASP A 29 -5.70 -8.90 10.36
N VAL A 30 -6.01 -8.56 11.61
CA VAL A 30 -7.38 -8.24 12.03
C VAL A 30 -7.88 -6.94 11.40
N LEU A 31 -7.02 -5.91 11.34
CA LEU A 31 -7.44 -4.57 10.94
C LEU A 31 -7.31 -4.33 9.43
N ILE A 32 -6.36 -4.99 8.77
CA ILE A 32 -6.00 -4.75 7.37
C ILE A 32 -6.14 -6.02 6.54
N ASN A 33 -5.27 -7.03 6.73
CA ASN A 33 -5.07 -8.11 5.75
C ASN A 33 -6.29 -9.02 5.56
N LYS A 34 -6.98 -9.36 6.66
CA LYS A 34 -8.15 -10.26 6.67
C LYS A 34 -9.47 -9.51 6.80
N ASN A 35 -9.41 -8.19 6.92
CA ASN A 35 -10.59 -7.35 6.99
C ASN A 35 -11.11 -7.08 5.57
N SER A 36 -12.35 -7.47 5.26
CA SER A 36 -12.96 -7.33 3.93
C SER A 36 -13.55 -5.95 3.62
N ASN A 37 -13.66 -5.05 4.60
CA ASN A 37 -14.17 -3.70 4.35
C ASN A 37 -13.20 -2.92 3.46
N LYS A 38 -13.69 -1.96 2.65
CA LYS A 38 -12.78 -1.08 1.92
C LYS A 38 -11.92 -0.25 2.88
N LYS A 39 -10.68 0.06 2.48
CA LYS A 39 -9.75 0.84 3.30
C LYS A 39 -9.50 2.21 2.70
N GLU A 40 -9.58 3.26 3.52
CA GLU A 40 -9.13 4.59 3.11
C GLU A 40 -7.61 4.59 2.97
N ILE A 41 -7.14 5.02 1.80
CA ILE A 41 -5.74 5.24 1.48
C ILE A 41 -5.54 6.73 1.26
N ILE A 42 -4.62 7.33 2.02
CA ILE A 42 -4.22 8.72 1.84
C ILE A 42 -2.75 8.72 1.45
N ILE A 43 -2.45 9.35 0.32
CA ILE A 43 -1.08 9.53 -0.17
C ILE A 43 -0.74 11.01 -0.04
N ASP A 44 0.26 11.32 0.76
CA ASP A 44 0.73 12.67 1.03
C ASP A 44 2.26 12.71 0.89
N SER A 45 2.74 13.30 -0.21
CA SER A 45 4.17 13.30 -0.57
C SER A 45 4.78 11.89 -0.51
N ASP A 46 5.66 11.64 0.45
CA ASP A 46 6.42 10.42 0.70
C ASP A 46 5.84 9.57 1.86
N ILE A 47 4.59 9.85 2.25
CA ILE A 47 3.86 9.13 3.29
C ILE A 47 2.61 8.49 2.68
N ILE A 48 2.43 7.21 2.95
CA ILE A 48 1.18 6.51 2.64
C ILE A 48 0.51 6.13 3.96
N GLN A 49 -0.73 6.56 4.13
CA GLN A 49 -1.56 6.20 5.25
C GLN A 49 -2.65 5.22 4.79
N ILE A 50 -2.80 4.13 5.53
CA ILE A 50 -3.83 3.10 5.35
C ILE A 50 -4.66 3.09 6.62
N GLN A 51 -5.91 3.55 6.57
CA GLN A 51 -6.72 3.77 7.78
C GLN A 51 -5.95 4.66 8.78
N ASN A 52 -5.54 4.10 9.92
CA ASN A 52 -4.78 4.78 10.97
C ASN A 52 -3.28 4.39 10.99
N PHE A 53 -2.80 3.64 10.02
CA PHE A 53 -1.41 3.19 9.92
C PHE A 53 -0.64 4.04 8.91
N LYS A 54 0.52 4.58 9.32
CA LYS A 54 1.37 5.42 8.47
C LYS A 54 2.64 4.68 8.08
N PHE A 55 2.95 4.73 6.80
CA PHE A 55 4.13 4.14 6.17
C PHE A 55 5.01 5.26 5.64
N PHE A 56 6.29 5.21 6.00
CA PHE A 56 7.29 6.24 5.72
C PHE A 56 8.44 5.66 4.90
N SER A 57 9.35 6.53 4.46
CA SER A 57 10.59 6.10 3.78
C SER A 57 10.30 5.13 2.63
N LEU A 58 9.35 5.51 1.76
CA LEU A 58 8.83 4.64 0.70
C LEU A 58 9.95 4.24 -0.27
N GLN A 59 9.99 2.97 -0.64
CA GLN A 59 10.99 2.38 -1.52
C GLN A 59 10.33 1.39 -2.48
N LYS A 60 11.00 1.13 -3.61
CA LYS A 60 10.60 0.14 -4.62
C LYS A 60 9.12 0.21 -5.00
N ILE A 61 8.62 1.43 -5.20
CA ILE A 61 7.22 1.67 -5.55
C ILE A 61 6.94 1.12 -6.96
N GLY A 62 6.08 0.11 -7.04
CA GLY A 62 5.55 -0.49 -8.26
C GLY A 62 4.07 -0.19 -8.41
N ILE A 63 3.62 0.09 -9.63
CA ILE A 63 2.21 0.31 -9.95
C ILE A 63 1.90 -0.54 -11.18
N SER A 64 0.83 -1.33 -11.11
CA SER A 64 0.42 -2.23 -12.18
C SER A 64 -1.08 -2.19 -12.41
N VAL A 65 -1.49 -2.51 -13.64
CA VAL A 65 -2.88 -2.55 -14.08
C VAL A 65 -3.12 -3.81 -14.90
N PRO A 66 -3.73 -4.86 -14.33
CA PRO A 66 -4.25 -5.95 -15.14
C PRO A 66 -5.62 -5.55 -15.72
N PHE A 67 -5.61 -5.07 -16.97
CA PHE A 67 -6.79 -4.53 -17.67
C PHE A 67 -8.04 -5.43 -17.61
N PHE A 68 -7.87 -6.76 -17.70
CA PHE A 68 -9.00 -7.71 -17.65
C PHE A 68 -9.71 -7.79 -16.29
N LYS A 69 -9.14 -7.20 -15.24
CA LYS A 69 -9.72 -7.15 -13.89
C LYS A 69 -10.18 -5.76 -13.49
N GLU A 70 -9.94 -4.75 -14.34
CA GLU A 70 -10.29 -3.35 -14.06
C GLU A 70 -9.78 -2.90 -12.68
N GLU A 71 -8.55 -3.30 -12.35
CA GLU A 71 -7.91 -3.00 -11.07
C GLU A 71 -6.58 -2.27 -11.26
N CYS A 72 -6.26 -1.39 -10.32
CA CYS A 72 -4.95 -0.78 -10.16
C CYS A 72 -4.33 -1.31 -8.87
N THR A 73 -3.12 -1.85 -8.96
CA THR A 73 -2.37 -2.33 -7.80
C THR A 73 -1.12 -1.51 -7.59
N MET A 74 -0.98 -0.94 -6.39
CA MET A 74 0.24 -0.29 -5.91
C MET A 74 0.95 -1.22 -4.94
N ILE A 75 2.26 -1.37 -5.11
CA ILE A 75 3.13 -2.18 -4.27
C ILE A 75 4.31 -1.31 -3.84
N PHE A 76 4.71 -1.39 -2.59
CA PHE A 76 5.89 -0.67 -2.12
C PHE A 76 6.52 -1.36 -0.90
N GLU A 77 7.79 -1.04 -0.67
CA GLU A 77 8.47 -1.29 0.59
C GLU A 77 8.51 0.01 1.40
N SER A 78 8.45 -0.06 2.72
CA SER A 78 8.43 1.13 3.58
C SER A 78 8.84 0.81 5.00
N GLN A 79 9.19 1.86 5.74
CA GLN A 79 9.26 1.79 7.19
C GLN A 79 7.86 1.91 7.78
N PHE A 80 7.57 1.06 8.75
CA PHE A 80 6.36 1.07 9.54
C PHE A 80 6.73 0.84 11.01
N GLU A 81 6.45 1.82 11.86
CA GLU A 81 6.97 1.85 13.24
C GLU A 81 8.52 1.68 13.21
N ASP A 82 9.06 0.67 13.89
CA ASP A 82 10.49 0.33 13.94
C ASP A 82 10.90 -0.82 12.99
N VAL A 83 9.99 -1.27 12.11
CA VAL A 83 10.19 -2.40 11.20
C VAL A 83 10.02 -2.01 9.73
N PHE A 84 10.38 -2.94 8.84
CA PHE A 84 10.15 -2.81 7.40
C PHE A 84 8.95 -3.65 6.95
N ALA A 85 8.15 -3.07 6.05
CA ALA A 85 6.93 -3.65 5.52
C ALA A 85 6.94 -3.67 4.00
N HIS A 86 6.43 -4.76 3.43
CA HIS A 86 5.98 -4.82 2.06
C HIS A 86 4.46 -4.73 2.02
N VAL A 87 3.96 -3.84 1.17
CA VAL A 87 2.55 -3.45 1.15
C VAL A 87 2.02 -3.61 -0.27
N HIS A 88 0.87 -4.26 -0.39
CA HIS A 88 0.07 -4.33 -1.60
C HIS A 88 -1.26 -3.62 -1.37
N ILE A 89 -1.64 -2.73 -2.27
CA ILE A 89 -2.92 -2.01 -2.26
C ILE A 89 -3.57 -2.23 -3.62
N THR A 90 -4.74 -2.85 -3.65
CA THR A 90 -5.53 -3.07 -4.87
C THR A 90 -6.81 -2.25 -4.79
N MET A 91 -7.02 -1.44 -5.82
CA MET A 91 -8.21 -0.62 -6.04
C MET A 91 -8.92 -1.13 -7.29
N ARG A 92 -10.20 -1.46 -7.17
CA ARG A 92 -11.09 -1.83 -8.27
C ARG A 92 -12.09 -0.72 -8.49
N ASN A 93 -12.05 -0.14 -9.68
CA ASN A 93 -12.93 0.97 -10.04
C ASN A 93 -13.02 1.04 -11.55
N ASP A 94 -14.16 1.46 -12.08
CA ASP A 94 -14.36 1.72 -13.51
C ASP A 94 -13.32 2.75 -14.01
N ASP A 95 -12.91 3.68 -13.14
CA ASP A 95 -11.87 4.69 -13.40
C ASP A 95 -10.43 4.24 -13.06
N PHE A 96 -10.13 2.92 -13.09
CA PHE A 96 -8.81 2.39 -12.69
C PHE A 96 -7.63 2.97 -13.49
N ILE A 97 -7.86 3.39 -14.74
CA ILE A 97 -6.85 4.03 -15.59
C ILE A 97 -6.48 5.41 -15.07
N ASP A 98 -7.44 6.19 -14.57
CA ASP A 98 -7.17 7.51 -14.01
C ASP A 98 -6.41 7.39 -12.68
N ILE A 99 -6.78 6.41 -11.86
CA ILE A 99 -6.04 6.07 -10.64
C ILE A 99 -4.60 5.71 -11.00
N PHE A 100 -4.39 4.86 -12.00
CA PHE A 100 -3.05 4.49 -12.47
C PHE A 100 -2.23 5.71 -12.90
N ASN A 101 -2.80 6.58 -13.73
CA ASN A 101 -2.12 7.78 -14.22
C ASN A 101 -1.72 8.73 -13.07
N GLN A 102 -2.61 8.93 -12.10
CA GLN A 102 -2.33 9.73 -10.90
C GLN A 102 -1.18 9.14 -10.08
N LEU A 103 -1.21 7.82 -9.83
CA LEU A 103 -0.18 7.14 -9.06
C LEU A 103 1.18 7.14 -9.79
N ILE A 104 1.20 6.95 -11.11
CA ILE A 104 2.44 7.01 -11.90
C ILE A 104 3.05 8.41 -11.84
N SER A 105 2.22 9.45 -12.04
CA SER A 105 2.66 10.84 -11.94
C SER A 105 3.28 11.14 -10.56
N TRP A 106 2.58 10.75 -9.50
CA TRP A 106 3.08 10.87 -8.13
C TRP A 106 4.38 10.11 -7.89
N LYS A 107 4.47 8.84 -8.27
CA LYS A 107 5.69 8.04 -8.14
C LYS A 107 6.88 8.73 -8.82
N ASN A 108 6.67 9.29 -10.01
CA ASN A 108 7.72 9.98 -10.74
C ASN A 108 8.16 11.25 -10.00
N SER A 109 7.25 11.97 -9.35
CA SER A 109 7.56 13.17 -8.56
C SER A 109 8.43 12.91 -7.32
N ILE A 110 8.37 11.72 -6.73
CA ILE A 110 9.23 11.36 -5.58
C ILE A 110 10.65 10.98 -6.02
N ASN A 111 10.80 10.47 -7.24
CA ASN A 111 12.10 10.04 -7.78
C ASN A 111 12.77 11.11 -8.66
N SER A 112 12.16 12.29 -8.79
CA SER A 112 12.68 13.44 -9.53
C SER A 112 13.46 14.37 -8.60
#